data_AF-A0A942ABS9-F1
#
_entry.id   AF-A0A942ABS9-F1
#
_cell.length_a   1.000
_cell.length_b   1.000
_cell.length_c   1.000
_cell.angle_alpha   90.00
_cell.angle_beta   90.00
_cell.angle_gamma   90.00
#
_symmetry.space_group_name_H-M   'P 1'
#
loop_
_entity.id
_entity.type
_entity.pdbx_description
1 polymer ?
#
loop_
_entity_poly.entity_id
_entity_poly.type
_entity_poly.pdbx_seq_one_letter_code
_entity_poly.pdbx_strand_id
1 'polypeptide(L)'
;MKEGVDEQKDLTLSEVENTLVCCLLTSVDAPGLVSTLLHKEMFSDAALGFVFQAVMNLYEQGVQPDMVSVETEMRRMDEARWKELNGLSFLLTAMLNVRHGGNVQHYAQEIKRQYMLRCLAQLFVLLNIKSSCFDADPEAVISEAEDSLLKLRGEVAGSEPIRPVGVLAAEAVAWHRERLDGSYDRNRIRSGLAEFDYVTGGFHKGELSVLAG
;
A
#
# COMPACT_ATOMS: atom_id res chain seq x y z
N MET A 1 32.15 29.75 19.23
CA MET A 1 31.56 29.02 18.10
C MET A 1 30.24 28.46 18.57
N LYS A 2 29.13 29.16 18.28
CA LYS A 2 27.77 28.69 18.56
C LYS A 2 27.24 27.99 17.30
N GLU A 3 26.76 26.77 17.51
CA GLU A 3 25.52 26.22 16.95
C GLU A 3 25.25 26.48 15.46
N GLY A 4 25.62 25.49 14.64
CA GLY A 4 24.84 25.14 13.46
C GLY A 4 23.78 24.12 13.88
N VAL A 5 22.70 24.60 14.52
CA VAL A 5 21.47 23.82 14.59
C VAL A 5 21.00 23.74 13.14
N ASP A 6 21.07 22.54 12.58
CA ASP A 6 20.46 22.20 11.31
C ASP A 6 19.00 22.65 11.38
N GLU A 7 18.66 23.73 10.66
CA GLU A 7 17.29 24.16 10.48
C GLU A 7 16.59 23.04 9.70
N GLN A 8 16.08 22.08 10.44
CA GLN A 8 15.15 21.07 9.97
C GLN A 8 13.86 21.83 9.62
N LYS A 9 13.87 22.47 8.45
CA LYS A 9 12.71 23.11 7.87
C LYS A 9 11.69 21.99 7.70
N ASP A 10 10.62 22.03 8.48
CA ASP A 10 9.51 21.09 8.37
C ASP A 10 9.06 21.08 6.91
N LEU A 11 9.41 20.01 6.19
CA LEU A 11 8.99 19.79 4.80
C LEU A 11 7.46 19.75 4.80
N THR A 12 6.86 20.60 4.00
CA THR A 12 5.41 20.57 3.80
C THR A 12 5.01 19.25 3.12
N LEU A 13 3.78 18.76 3.35
CA LEU A 13 3.28 17.54 2.69
C LEU A 13 3.43 17.61 1.17
N SER A 14 3.17 18.78 0.57
CA SER A 14 3.34 18.98 -0.87
C SER A 14 4.80 18.81 -1.30
N GLU A 15 5.76 19.32 -0.54
CA GLU A 15 7.19 19.11 -0.84
C GLU A 15 7.57 17.62 -0.70
N VAL A 16 7.02 16.91 0.27
CA VAL A 16 7.23 15.46 0.45
C VAL A 16 6.68 14.67 -0.74
N GLU A 17 5.44 14.92 -1.14
CA GLU A 17 4.80 14.23 -2.26
C GLU A 17 5.53 14.49 -3.58
N ASN A 18 5.87 15.75 -3.85
CA ASN A 18 6.67 16.13 -5.02
C ASN A 18 8.04 15.45 -5.01
N THR A 19 8.73 15.45 -3.86
CA THR A 19 10.04 14.80 -3.72
C THR A 19 9.95 13.31 -3.96
N LEU A 20 8.93 12.64 -3.43
CA LEU A 20 8.72 11.21 -3.65
C LEU A 20 8.54 10.91 -5.14
N VAL A 21 7.63 11.63 -5.82
CA VAL A 21 7.38 11.41 -7.25
C VAL A 21 8.64 11.66 -8.08
N CYS A 22 9.41 12.71 -7.77
CA CYS A 22 10.69 12.95 -8.44
C CYS A 22 11.69 11.80 -8.20
N CYS A 23 11.78 11.26 -6.98
CA CYS A 23 12.60 10.08 -6.69
C CYS A 23 12.17 8.85 -7.50
N LEU A 24 10.86 8.65 -7.70
CA LEU A 24 10.34 7.54 -8.49
C LEU A 24 10.69 7.65 -9.98
N LEU A 25 10.85 8.87 -10.50
CA LEU A 25 11.26 9.13 -11.87
C LEU A 25 12.79 9.04 -12.08
N THR A 26 13.56 9.08 -11.00
CA THR A 26 15.03 9.16 -11.05
C THR A 26 15.71 7.86 -10.62
N SER A 27 15.13 7.15 -9.64
CA SER A 27 15.71 5.94 -9.03
C SER A 27 15.02 4.68 -9.51
N VAL A 28 15.84 3.69 -9.89
CA VAL A 28 15.39 2.38 -10.39
C VAL A 28 14.70 1.56 -9.29
N ASP A 29 15.21 1.66 -8.07
CA ASP A 29 14.74 0.84 -6.94
C ASP A 29 13.54 1.46 -6.21
N ALA A 30 13.31 2.76 -6.40
CA ALA A 30 12.28 3.50 -5.67
C ALA A 30 10.86 2.94 -5.88
N PRO A 31 10.42 2.59 -7.11
CA PRO A 31 9.10 2.00 -7.33
C PRO A 31 8.87 0.70 -6.53
N GLY A 32 9.87 -0.18 -6.48
CA GLY A 32 9.78 -1.43 -5.73
C GLY A 32 9.57 -1.20 -4.23
N LEU A 33 10.28 -0.22 -3.67
CA LEU A 33 10.17 0.12 -2.24
C LEU A 33 8.83 0.73 -1.85
N VAL A 34 8.13 1.42 -2.77
CA VAL A 34 6.86 2.10 -2.45
C VAL A 34 5.62 1.35 -2.90
N SER A 35 5.76 0.42 -3.84
CA SER A 35 4.66 -0.31 -4.48
C SER A 35 3.69 -0.96 -3.49
N THR A 36 4.20 -1.45 -2.36
CA THR A 36 3.41 -2.11 -1.31
C THR A 36 2.96 -1.16 -0.19
N LEU A 37 3.50 0.06 -0.13
CA LEU A 37 3.21 1.01 0.93
C LEU A 37 2.14 2.03 0.54
N LEU A 38 2.10 2.42 -0.73
CA LEU A 38 1.30 3.54 -1.22
C LEU A 38 0.35 3.18 -2.35
N HIS A 39 -0.78 3.87 -2.37
CA HIS A 39 -1.75 3.88 -3.46
C HIS A 39 -1.98 5.31 -3.95
N LYS A 40 -2.47 5.49 -5.19
CA LYS A 40 -2.67 6.83 -5.78
C LYS A 40 -3.61 7.71 -4.95
N GLU A 41 -4.57 7.12 -4.26
CA GLU A 41 -5.56 7.80 -3.42
C GLU A 41 -4.94 8.40 -2.15
N MET A 42 -3.73 7.95 -1.79
CA MET A 42 -3.01 8.44 -0.62
C MET A 42 -2.42 9.83 -0.81
N PHE A 43 -2.23 10.25 -2.05
CA PHE A 43 -1.72 11.58 -2.37
C PHE A 43 -2.78 12.65 -2.13
N SER A 44 -2.36 13.76 -1.54
CA SER A 44 -3.18 14.95 -1.35
C SER A 44 -3.48 15.65 -2.67
N ASP A 45 -2.48 15.73 -3.54
CA ASP A 45 -2.62 16.21 -4.91
C ASP A 45 -2.98 15.06 -5.86
N ALA A 46 -4.17 15.15 -6.45
CA ALA A 46 -4.64 14.17 -7.41
C ALA A 46 -3.72 14.07 -8.65
N ALA A 47 -3.06 15.16 -9.06
CA ALA A 47 -2.11 15.15 -10.17
C ALA A 47 -0.89 14.28 -9.84
N LEU A 48 -0.35 14.39 -8.63
CA LEU A 48 0.76 13.54 -8.16
C LEU A 48 0.33 12.07 -8.06
N GLY A 49 -0.87 11.80 -7.53
CA GLY A 49 -1.43 10.45 -7.52
C GLY A 49 -1.60 9.84 -8.92
N PHE A 50 -1.93 10.66 -9.91
CA PHE A 50 -2.02 10.21 -11.31
C PHE A 50 -0.66 9.83 -11.89
N VAL A 51 0.37 10.66 -11.65
CA VAL A 51 1.75 10.34 -12.05
C VAL A 51 2.24 9.08 -11.34
N PHE A 52 2.01 8.96 -10.02
CA PHE A 52 2.36 7.77 -9.24
C PHE A 52 1.76 6.50 -9.86
N GLN A 53 0.47 6.53 -10.22
CA GLN A 53 -0.17 5.38 -10.86
C GLN A 53 0.49 5.01 -12.20
N ALA A 54 0.84 6.00 -13.03
CA ALA A 54 1.54 5.75 -14.29
C ALA A 54 2.92 5.09 -14.07
N VAL A 55 3.67 5.56 -13.07
CA VAL A 55 4.94 4.95 -12.66
C VAL A 55 4.73 3.50 -12.20
N MET A 56 3.73 3.23 -11.36
CA MET A 56 3.46 1.88 -10.88
C MET A 56 3.04 0.94 -12.01
N ASN A 57 2.22 1.40 -12.97
CA ASN A 57 1.84 0.61 -14.14
C ASN A 57 3.04 0.20 -14.99
N LEU A 58 4.00 1.11 -15.19
CA LEU A 58 5.24 0.80 -15.92
C LEU A 58 6.10 -0.20 -15.16
N TYR A 59 6.22 -0.02 -13.84
CA TYR A 59 6.94 -0.94 -12.97
C TYR A 59 6.36 -2.35 -12.99
N GLU A 60 5.03 -2.50 -12.96
CA GLU A 60 4.34 -3.79 -13.07
C GLU A 60 4.56 -4.47 -14.44
N GLN A 61 4.77 -3.69 -15.50
CA GLN A 61 5.13 -4.18 -16.84
C GLN A 61 6.61 -4.54 -16.96
N GLY A 62 7.41 -4.34 -15.92
CA GLY A 62 8.86 -4.53 -15.94
C GLY A 62 9.61 -3.45 -16.74
N VAL A 63 8.96 -2.33 -17.04
CA VAL A 63 9.55 -1.18 -17.72
C VAL A 63 10.06 -0.20 -16.68
N GLN A 64 11.33 0.17 -16.79
CA GLN A 64 11.89 1.19 -15.91
C GLN A 64 11.22 2.55 -16.20
N PRO A 65 10.63 3.23 -15.20
CA PRO A 65 10.00 4.52 -15.42
C PRO A 65 11.05 5.59 -15.77
N ASP A 66 10.80 6.31 -16.87
CA ASP A 66 11.48 7.55 -17.24
C ASP A 66 10.43 8.61 -17.61
N MET A 67 10.82 9.88 -17.72
CA MET A 67 9.87 10.97 -17.98
C MET A 67 9.04 10.76 -19.26
N VAL A 68 9.66 10.28 -20.35
CA VAL A 68 8.99 10.08 -21.63
C VAL A 68 8.06 8.87 -21.56
N SER A 69 8.51 7.78 -20.94
CA SER A 69 7.71 6.58 -20.72
C SER A 69 6.49 6.89 -19.84
N VAL A 70 6.68 7.68 -18.78
CA VAL A 70 5.61 8.08 -17.86
C VAL A 70 4.61 9.01 -18.54
N GLU A 71 5.05 10.00 -19.34
CA GLU A 71 4.11 10.83 -20.11
C GLU A 71 3.30 10.03 -21.12
N THR A 72 3.94 9.05 -21.78
CA THR A 72 3.28 8.15 -22.72
C THR A 72 2.23 7.30 -22.01
N GLU A 73 2.57 6.76 -20.83
CA GLU A 73 1.65 5.97 -20.03
C GLU A 73 0.51 6.82 -19.46
N MET A 74 0.78 8.02 -18.94
CA MET A 74 -0.25 8.97 -18.50
C MET A 74 -1.24 9.26 -19.63
N ARG A 75 -0.74 9.51 -20.84
CA ARG A 75 -1.60 9.76 -22.01
C ARG A 75 -2.42 8.52 -22.39
N ARG A 76 -1.85 7.32 -22.24
CA ARG A 76 -2.55 6.05 -22.47
C ARG A 76 -3.66 5.81 -21.44
N MET A 77 -3.40 6.15 -20.18
CA MET A 77 -4.34 5.98 -19.07
C MET A 77 -5.53 6.94 -19.18
N ASP A 78 -5.26 8.23 -19.41
CA ASP A 78 -6.28 9.26 -19.54
C ASP A 78 -5.74 10.47 -20.32
N GLU A 79 -6.09 10.53 -21.61
CA GLU A 79 -5.63 11.60 -22.49
C GLU A 79 -6.21 12.98 -22.10
N ALA A 80 -7.44 13.02 -21.57
CA ALA A 80 -8.07 14.29 -21.19
C ALA A 80 -7.34 14.90 -19.99
N ARG A 81 -7.08 14.07 -18.98
CA ARG A 81 -6.36 14.48 -17.78
C ARG A 81 -4.89 14.82 -18.04
N TRP A 82 -4.23 14.07 -18.91
CA TRP A 82 -2.87 14.40 -19.36
C TRP A 82 -2.81 15.77 -20.04
N LYS A 83 -3.79 16.12 -20.88
CA LYS A 83 -3.89 17.44 -21.53
C LYS A 83 -4.12 18.56 -20.53
N GLU A 84 -4.99 18.34 -19.53
CA GLU A 84 -5.27 19.32 -18.48
C GLU A 84 -4.03 19.66 -17.64
N LEU A 85 -3.23 18.64 -17.30
CA LEU A 85 -1.99 18.79 -16.55
C LEU A 85 -0.81 19.31 -17.39
N ASN A 86 -0.96 19.36 -18.72
CA ASN A 86 0.12 19.63 -19.67
C ASN A 86 1.34 18.69 -19.44
N GLY A 87 1.07 17.40 -19.29
CA GLY A 87 2.08 16.37 -19.03
C GLY A 87 2.75 16.49 -17.66
N LEU A 88 4.08 16.32 -17.62
CA LEU A 88 4.88 16.44 -16.39
C LEU A 88 5.40 17.86 -16.15
N SER A 89 4.93 18.86 -16.90
CA SER A 89 5.43 20.25 -16.83
C SER A 89 5.38 20.84 -15.42
N PHE A 90 4.35 20.50 -14.63
CA PHE A 90 4.17 20.98 -13.27
C PHE A 90 5.22 20.43 -12.27
N LEU A 91 5.84 19.30 -12.57
CA LEU A 91 6.88 18.67 -11.73
C LEU A 91 8.29 19.23 -11.99
N LEU A 92 8.51 19.97 -13.08
CA LEU A 92 9.85 20.47 -13.45
C LEU A 92 10.47 21.34 -12.35
N THR A 93 9.68 22.22 -11.74
CA THR A 93 10.16 23.07 -10.64
C THR A 93 10.52 22.24 -9.40
N ALA A 94 9.73 21.19 -9.10
CA ALA A 94 10.03 20.29 -8.00
C ALA A 94 11.32 19.52 -8.24
N MET A 95 11.53 18.97 -9.45
CA MET A 95 12.77 18.25 -9.81
C MET A 95 14.04 19.07 -9.57
N LEU A 96 13.99 20.39 -9.83
CA LEU A 96 15.13 21.29 -9.60
C LEU A 96 15.41 21.54 -8.10
N ASN A 97 14.42 21.33 -7.24
CA ASN A 97 14.49 21.61 -5.81
C ASN A 97 14.76 20.38 -4.93
N VAL A 98 14.62 19.16 -5.46
CA VAL A 98 14.90 17.93 -4.72
C VAL A 98 16.41 17.80 -4.49
N ARG A 99 16.87 18.21 -3.31
CA ARG A 99 18.30 18.14 -2.93
C ARG A 99 18.73 16.81 -2.33
N HIS A 100 17.81 15.97 -1.83
CA HIS A 100 18.11 14.70 -1.17
C HIS A 100 17.05 13.63 -1.46
N GLY A 101 17.34 12.71 -2.40
CA GLY A 101 16.48 11.54 -2.71
C GLY A 101 16.79 10.29 -1.90
N GLY A 102 17.59 10.39 -0.82
CA GLY A 102 18.15 9.24 -0.12
C GLY A 102 17.16 8.44 0.73
N ASN A 103 15.97 8.98 1.05
CA ASN A 103 15.04 8.34 1.98
C ASN A 103 13.60 8.25 1.43
N VAL A 104 13.46 7.57 0.29
CA VAL A 104 12.17 7.29 -0.37
C VAL A 104 11.16 6.64 0.59
N GLN A 105 11.61 5.69 1.42
CA GLN A 105 10.75 5.01 2.38
C GLN A 105 10.19 5.95 3.45
N HIS A 106 11.00 6.88 3.96
CA HIS A 106 10.52 7.88 4.92
C HIS A 106 9.46 8.80 4.30
N TYR A 107 9.68 9.28 3.07
CA TYR A 107 8.67 10.09 2.38
C TYR A 107 7.37 9.32 2.16
N ALA A 108 7.47 8.04 1.78
CA ALA A 108 6.29 7.19 1.63
C ALA A 108 5.54 6.97 2.96
N GLN A 109 6.27 6.75 4.06
CA GLN A 109 5.67 6.63 5.39
C GLN A 109 4.97 7.92 5.83
N GLU A 110 5.55 9.08 5.53
CA GLU A 110 4.95 10.36 5.88
C GLU A 110 3.66 10.64 5.09
N ILE A 111 3.64 10.36 3.78
CA ILE A 111 2.42 10.47 2.96
C ILE A 111 1.33 9.53 3.50
N LYS A 112 1.69 8.28 3.79
CA LYS A 112 0.76 7.31 4.37
C LYS A 112 0.19 7.79 5.71
N ARG A 113 1.05 8.31 6.59
CA ARG A 113 0.63 8.87 7.89
C ARG A 113 -0.35 10.03 7.71
N GLN A 114 -0.08 10.93 6.77
CA GLN A 114 -0.94 12.09 6.50
C GLN A 114 -2.27 11.69 5.87
N TYR A 115 -2.26 10.71 4.95
CA TYR A 115 -3.47 10.12 4.40
C TYR A 115 -4.37 9.53 5.49
N MET A 116 -3.80 8.75 6.42
CA MET A 116 -4.56 8.20 7.55
C MET A 116 -5.23 9.26 8.41
N LEU A 117 -4.52 10.35 8.72
CA LEU A 117 -5.08 11.46 9.49
C LEU A 117 -6.26 12.10 8.76
N ARG A 118 -6.18 12.21 7.43
CA ARG A 118 -7.28 12.67 6.58
C ARG A 118 -8.48 11.72 6.64
N CYS A 119 -8.26 10.41 6.53
CA CYS A 119 -9.32 9.41 6.63
C CYS A 119 -10.00 9.44 8.01
N LEU A 120 -9.21 9.55 9.09
CA LEU A 120 -9.74 9.70 10.45
C LEU A 120 -10.59 10.97 10.59
N ALA A 121 -10.11 12.11 10.09
CA ALA A 121 -10.85 13.36 10.12
C ALA A 121 -12.19 13.24 9.38
N GLN A 122 -12.19 12.63 8.19
CA GLN A 122 -13.42 12.39 7.42
C GLN A 122 -14.40 11.47 8.16
N LEU A 123 -13.89 10.41 8.78
CA LEU A 123 -14.68 9.48 9.59
C LEU A 123 -15.35 10.20 10.77
N PHE A 124 -14.61 11.04 11.50
CA PHE A 124 -15.19 11.81 12.61
C PHE A 124 -16.26 12.80 12.14
N VAL A 125 -16.05 13.46 11.00
CA VAL A 125 -17.07 14.34 10.42
C VAL A 125 -18.33 13.56 10.05
N LEU A 126 -18.17 12.39 9.41
CA LEU A 126 -19.30 11.52 9.05
C LEU A 126 -20.08 11.05 10.28
N LEU A 127 -19.39 10.57 11.31
CA LEU A 127 -20.01 10.12 12.55
C LEU A 127 -20.75 11.26 13.26
N ASN A 128 -20.16 12.46 13.30
CA ASN A 128 -20.80 13.63 13.88
C ASN A 128 -22.10 14.01 13.16
N ILE A 129 -22.13 13.91 11.83
CA ILE A 129 -23.35 14.14 11.05
C ILE A 129 -24.41 13.10 11.42
N LYS A 130 -24.04 11.81 11.47
CA LYS A 130 -24.95 10.70 11.78
C LYS A 130 -25.51 10.78 13.19
N SER A 131 -24.68 11.08 14.19
CA SER A 131 -25.11 11.22 15.59
C SER A 131 -26.03 12.41 15.82
N SER A 132 -26.02 13.39 14.91
CA SER A 132 -26.86 14.60 15.00
C SER A 132 -28.25 14.42 14.36
N CYS A 133 -28.51 13.29 13.70
CA CYS A 133 -29.82 12.99 13.13
C CYS A 133 -30.82 12.61 14.23
N PHE A 134 -32.08 13.07 14.11
CA PHE A 134 -33.12 12.81 15.11
C PHE A 134 -33.45 11.32 15.27
N ASP A 135 -33.46 10.57 14.17
CA ASP A 135 -33.77 9.13 14.13
C ASP A 135 -32.52 8.25 14.31
N ALA A 136 -31.40 8.81 14.78
CA ALA A 136 -30.17 8.05 14.94
C ALA A 136 -30.27 7.02 16.07
N ASP A 137 -29.96 5.77 15.77
CA ASP A 137 -29.77 4.70 16.76
C ASP A 137 -28.32 4.71 17.28
N PRO A 138 -28.08 4.98 18.58
CA PRO A 138 -26.73 5.01 19.14
C PRO A 138 -25.93 3.72 18.91
N GLU A 139 -26.57 2.55 19.00
CA GLU A 139 -25.88 1.26 18.86
C GLU A 139 -25.38 1.06 17.42
N ALA A 140 -26.20 1.43 16.43
CA ALA A 140 -25.82 1.39 15.02
C ALA A 140 -24.65 2.33 14.71
N VAL A 141 -24.65 3.54 15.29
CA VAL A 141 -23.55 4.52 15.10
C VAL A 141 -22.25 4.03 15.72
N ILE A 142 -22.31 3.42 16.91
CA ILE A 142 -21.13 2.82 17.56
C ILE A 142 -20.59 1.66 16.71
N SER A 143 -21.44 0.74 16.28
CA SER A 143 -21.04 -0.41 15.45
C SER A 143 -20.39 0.05 14.15
N GLU A 144 -20.92 1.08 13.48
CA GLU A 144 -20.32 1.61 12.26
C GLU A 144 -18.97 2.30 12.50
N ALA A 145 -18.84 3.00 13.63
CA ALA A 145 -17.57 3.61 14.04
C ALA A 145 -16.49 2.54 14.25
N GLU A 146 -16.82 1.45 14.96
CA GLU A 146 -15.91 0.32 15.19
C GLU A 146 -15.49 -0.35 13.89
N ASP A 147 -16.44 -0.67 13.01
CA ASP A 147 -16.17 -1.28 11.71
C ASP A 147 -15.27 -0.41 10.84
N SER A 148 -15.52 0.90 10.83
CA SER A 148 -14.76 1.85 10.01
C SER A 148 -13.34 2.06 10.54
N LEU A 149 -13.16 2.13 11.86
CA LEU A 149 -11.84 2.17 12.50
C LEU A 149 -11.06 0.87 12.27
N LEU A 150 -11.74 -0.28 12.31
CA LEU A 150 -11.12 -1.58 12.03
C LEU A 150 -10.62 -1.66 10.58
N LYS A 151 -11.43 -1.21 9.61
CA LYS A 151 -11.05 -1.13 8.19
C LYS A 151 -9.84 -0.22 7.98
N LEU A 152 -9.87 0.98 8.56
CA LEU A 152 -8.75 1.92 8.44
C LEU A 152 -7.46 1.36 9.02
N ARG A 153 -7.53 0.62 10.13
CA ARG A 153 -6.38 -0.10 10.69
C ARG A 153 -5.86 -1.19 9.74
N GLY A 154 -6.75 -1.87 9.03
CA GLY A 154 -6.43 -2.91 8.05
C GLY A 154 -5.71 -2.36 6.80
N GLU A 155 -6.13 -1.22 6.27
CA GLU A 155 -5.50 -0.58 5.09
C GLU A 155 -4.07 -0.08 5.36
N VAL A 156 -3.74 0.17 6.62
CA VAL A 156 -2.45 0.76 7.04
C VAL A 156 -1.39 -0.28 7.28
N ALA A 157 -1.75 -1.46 7.78
CA ALA A 157 -0.80 -2.52 7.92
C ALA A 157 -0.54 -3.10 6.53
N GLY A 158 0.65 -2.94 5.98
CA GLY A 158 1.10 -3.77 4.84
C GLY A 158 1.21 -5.27 5.20
N SER A 159 0.69 -5.67 6.36
CA SER A 159 0.47 -7.04 6.78
C SER A 159 -0.97 -7.42 6.48
N GLU A 160 -1.24 -8.70 6.26
CA GLU A 160 -2.59 -9.22 6.06
C GLU A 160 -3.62 -8.54 6.99
N PRO A 161 -4.80 -8.19 6.45
CA PRO A 161 -5.85 -7.56 7.25
C PRO A 161 -6.10 -8.39 8.52
N ILE A 162 -6.31 -7.72 9.66
CA ILE A 162 -6.63 -8.41 10.91
C ILE A 162 -7.96 -9.16 10.68
N ARG A 163 -7.86 -10.48 10.50
CA ARG A 163 -9.01 -11.34 10.25
C ARG A 163 -9.64 -11.72 11.59
N PRO A 164 -10.98 -11.61 11.74
CA PRO A 164 -11.65 -12.11 12.94
C PRO A 164 -11.34 -13.60 13.15
N VAL A 165 -11.14 -14.00 14.41
CA VAL A 165 -10.79 -15.40 14.76
C VAL A 165 -11.83 -16.41 14.24
N GLY A 166 -13.11 -16.02 14.15
CA GLY A 166 -14.17 -16.87 13.62
C GLY A 166 -13.99 -17.22 12.14
N VAL A 167 -13.48 -16.29 11.33
CA VAL A 167 -13.19 -16.50 9.91
C VAL A 167 -12.02 -17.48 9.76
N LEU A 168 -10.95 -17.26 10.53
CA LEU A 168 -9.77 -18.14 10.55
C LEU A 168 -10.12 -19.56 11.03
N ALA A 169 -10.99 -19.67 12.04
CA ALA A 169 -11.46 -20.96 12.53
C ALA A 169 -12.28 -21.71 11.48
N ALA A 170 -13.15 -21.02 10.74
CA ALA A 170 -13.94 -21.63 9.67
C ALA A 170 -13.04 -22.11 8.51
N GLU A 171 -12.04 -21.33 8.11
CA GLU A 171 -11.04 -21.72 7.11
C GLU A 171 -10.25 -22.97 7.56
N ALA A 172 -9.79 -22.99 8.82
CA ALA A 172 -9.05 -24.13 9.37
C ALA A 172 -9.89 -25.43 9.39
N VAL A 173 -11.19 -25.32 9.73
CA VAL A 173 -12.12 -26.47 9.68
C VAL A 173 -12.35 -26.94 8.24
N ALA A 174 -12.46 -26.01 7.28
CA ALA A 174 -12.59 -26.35 5.87
C ALA A 174 -11.36 -27.11 5.36
N TRP A 175 -10.14 -26.61 5.64
CA TRP A 175 -8.88 -27.29 5.30
C TRP A 175 -8.79 -28.69 5.92
N HIS A 176 -9.24 -28.85 7.16
CA HIS A 176 -9.25 -30.17 7.82
C HIS A 176 -10.21 -31.15 7.13
N ARG A 177 -11.40 -30.69 6.71
CA ARG A 177 -12.37 -31.52 5.97
C ARG A 177 -11.83 -31.93 4.60
N GLU A 178 -11.23 -31.01 3.84
CA GLU A 178 -10.61 -31.31 2.55
C GLU A 178 -9.53 -32.40 2.65
N ARG A 179 -8.74 -32.40 3.75
CA ARG A 179 -7.74 -33.44 4.04
C ARG A 179 -8.37 -34.79 4.39
N LEU A 180 -9.50 -34.80 5.10
CA LEU A 180 -10.21 -36.04 5.47
C LEU A 180 -10.88 -36.70 4.28
N ASP A 181 -11.46 -35.92 3.37
CA ASP A 181 -12.18 -36.45 2.20
C ASP A 181 -11.25 -37.07 1.13
N GLY A 182 -9.93 -37.06 1.34
CA GLY A 182 -8.96 -37.75 0.49
C GLY A 182 -8.79 -37.12 -0.90
N SER A 183 -9.44 -35.97 -1.15
CA SER A 183 -9.19 -35.18 -2.35
C SER A 183 -7.75 -34.68 -2.34
N TYR A 184 -7.15 -34.51 -3.52
CA TYR A 184 -5.80 -33.97 -3.70
C TYR A 184 -5.58 -32.75 -2.79
N ASP A 185 -4.78 -32.92 -1.72
CA ASP A 185 -4.34 -31.81 -0.87
C ASP A 185 -3.46 -30.90 -1.75
N ARG A 186 -4.05 -29.83 -2.27
CA ARG A 186 -3.38 -28.89 -3.20
C ARG A 186 -2.18 -28.21 -2.55
N ASN A 187 -2.11 -28.20 -1.22
CA ASN A 187 -1.03 -27.59 -0.47
C ASN A 187 0.11 -28.58 -0.16
N ARG A 188 -0.03 -29.87 -0.49
CA ARG A 188 0.94 -30.92 -0.17
C ARG A 188 1.67 -31.45 -1.40
N ILE A 189 2.99 -31.47 -1.34
CA ILE A 189 3.88 -32.07 -2.32
C ILE A 189 4.59 -33.26 -1.68
N ARG A 190 4.42 -34.46 -2.23
CA ARG A 190 5.11 -35.67 -1.75
C ARG A 190 6.58 -35.64 -2.15
N SER A 191 7.46 -36.02 -1.23
CA SER A 191 8.90 -36.15 -1.49
C SER A 191 9.21 -37.36 -2.38
N GLY A 192 8.34 -38.37 -2.39
CA GLY A 192 8.55 -39.65 -3.08
C GLY A 192 9.28 -40.69 -2.21
N LEU A 193 9.72 -40.31 -1.01
CA LEU A 193 10.26 -41.23 -0.01
C LEU A 193 9.13 -41.66 0.93
N ALA A 194 8.69 -42.91 0.82
CA ALA A 194 7.49 -43.40 1.52
C ALA A 194 7.58 -43.23 3.05
N GLU A 195 8.74 -43.54 3.65
CA GLU A 195 8.94 -43.40 5.10
C GLU A 195 8.94 -41.94 5.54
N PHE A 196 9.55 -41.05 4.75
CA PHE A 196 9.55 -39.62 5.03
C PHE A 196 8.14 -39.05 4.92
N ASP A 197 7.45 -39.30 3.80
CA ASP A 197 6.10 -38.81 3.55
C ASP A 197 5.09 -39.36 4.57
N TYR A 198 5.34 -40.55 5.13
CA TYR A 198 4.52 -41.10 6.21
C TYR A 198 4.69 -40.32 7.53
N VAL A 199 5.92 -39.93 7.87
CA VAL A 199 6.22 -39.21 9.12
C VAL A 199 5.86 -37.73 9.01
N THR A 200 6.22 -37.08 7.91
CA THR A 200 6.07 -35.61 7.74
C THR A 200 4.78 -35.22 7.04
N GLY A 201 4.13 -36.16 6.36
CA GLY A 201 3.04 -35.83 5.45
C GLY A 201 3.52 -35.15 4.17
N GLY A 202 4.81 -35.15 3.85
CA GLY A 202 5.39 -34.46 2.70
C GLY A 202 5.66 -32.97 2.96
N PHE A 203 5.87 -32.20 1.90
CA PHE A 203 6.13 -30.77 1.96
C PHE A 203 4.85 -29.97 1.82
N HIS A 204 4.62 -28.97 2.68
CA HIS A 204 3.46 -28.08 2.55
C HIS A 204 3.85 -26.67 2.08
N LYS A 205 2.96 -26.06 1.28
CA LYS A 205 3.14 -24.69 0.80
C LYS A 205 3.16 -23.71 1.98
N GLY A 206 4.20 -22.87 2.05
CA GLY A 206 4.41 -21.90 3.14
C GLY A 206 5.36 -22.38 4.24
N GLU A 207 5.78 -23.65 4.21
CA GLU A 207 6.80 -24.17 5.12
C GLU A 207 8.21 -23.94 4.55
N LEU A 208 9.16 -23.55 5.40
CA LEU A 208 10.58 -23.58 5.09
C LEU A 208 11.18 -24.88 5.63
N SER A 209 11.43 -25.84 4.74
CA SER A 209 12.12 -27.09 5.09
C SER A 209 13.64 -26.88 5.05
N VAL A 210 14.30 -27.01 6.21
CA VAL A 210 15.76 -26.86 6.33
C VAL A 210 16.40 -28.23 6.49
N LEU A 211 17.33 -28.56 5.59
CA LEU A 211 18.18 -29.74 5.70
C LEU A 211 19.58 -29.29 6.14
N ALA A 212 19.95 -29.62 7.37
CA ALA A 212 21.30 -29.39 7.87
C ALA A 212 22.07 -30.72 7.82
N GLY A 213 23.30 -30.68 7.28
CA GLY A 213 24.21 -31.81 7.15
C GLY A 213 25.62 -31.44 7.57
#